data_AF-A0A8T4Z1D1-F1
#
_entry.id   AF-A0A8T4Z1D1-F1
#
_cell.length_a   1.000
_cell.length_b   1.000
_cell.length_c   1.000
_cell.angle_alpha   90.00
_cell.angle_beta   90.00
_cell.angle_gamma   90.00
#
_symmetry.space_group_name_H-M   'P 1'
#
loop_
_entity.id
_entity.type
_entity.pdbx_description
1 polymer ?
#
loop_
_entity_poly.entity_id
_entity_poly.type
_entity_poly.pdbx_seq_one_letter_code
_entity_poly.pdbx_strand_id
1 'polypeptide(L)'
;MKTANDYAYSTAYVRALRSFLLRVDDYETLLKAKDEEDVLRCLGSTAYSKYFSGYSGKSLALGEVDRAVFRSYYQNLEEMLRLRLTNEARNILELTYARHESSTLKTIIRLMYEGVPPEEIMHLVTFIGRYTEEYVSNMLKRSKGRSLRRLRESAEK
;
A
#
# COMPACT_ATOMS: atom_id res chain seq x y z
N MET A 1 21.44 15.74 24.65
CA MET A 1 19.97 15.76 24.67
C MET A 1 19.51 16.26 23.32
N LYS A 2 18.70 15.51 22.56
CA LYS A 2 18.22 15.96 21.25
C LYS A 2 17.21 17.08 21.42
N THR A 3 17.25 18.06 20.54
CA THR A 3 16.41 19.26 20.61
C THR A 3 15.30 19.17 19.59
N ALA A 4 14.21 19.93 19.78
CA ALA A 4 13.14 20.03 18.80
C ALA A 4 13.65 20.42 17.38
N ASN A 5 14.78 21.12 17.32
CA ASN A 5 15.42 21.53 16.08
C ASN A 5 15.92 20.33 15.24
N ASP A 6 16.33 19.23 15.89
CA ASP A 6 16.81 18.03 15.21
C ASP A 6 15.72 17.33 14.37
N TYR A 7 14.45 17.61 14.68
CA TYR A 7 13.27 17.08 13.98
C TYR A 7 12.53 18.16 13.17
N ALA A 8 13.04 19.40 13.12
CA ALA A 8 12.32 20.50 12.48
C ALA A 8 12.03 20.24 10.99
N TYR A 9 13.01 19.70 10.26
CA TYR A 9 12.85 19.38 8.85
C TYR A 9 11.85 18.24 8.60
N SER A 10 11.99 17.12 9.32
CA SER A 10 11.09 15.97 9.16
C SER A 10 9.65 16.31 9.56
N THR A 11 9.46 17.09 10.62
CA THR A 11 8.14 17.56 11.05
C THR A 11 7.53 18.56 10.06
N ALA A 12 8.32 19.47 9.49
CA ALA A 12 7.86 20.38 8.44
C ALA A 12 7.44 19.60 7.17
N TYR A 13 8.23 18.60 6.76
CA TYR A 13 7.90 17.75 5.63
C TYR A 13 6.60 16.95 5.87
N VAL A 14 6.43 16.34 7.05
CA VAL A 14 5.17 15.66 7.40
C VAL A 14 3.98 16.61 7.41
N ARG A 15 4.16 17.86 7.88
CA ARG A 15 3.10 18.88 7.81
C ARG A 15 2.75 19.24 6.37
N ALA A 16 3.74 19.33 5.48
CA ALA A 16 3.50 19.51 4.06
C ALA A 16 2.71 18.33 3.47
N LEU A 17 3.09 17.08 3.80
CA LEU A 17 2.36 15.89 3.36
C LEU A 17 0.89 15.88 3.81
N ARG A 18 0.61 16.36 5.04
CA ARG A 18 -0.78 16.46 5.54
C ARG A 18 -1.65 17.40 4.71
N SER A 19 -1.06 18.40 4.05
CA SER A 19 -1.83 19.32 3.19
C SER A 19 -2.38 18.65 1.92
N PHE A 20 -1.84 17.49 1.54
CA PHE A 20 -2.30 16.69 0.40
C PHE A 20 -3.41 15.70 0.75
N LEU A 21 -3.78 15.56 2.03
CA LEU A 21 -4.91 14.74 2.43
C LEU A 21 -6.22 15.36 1.94
N LEU A 22 -7.20 14.49 1.65
CA LEU A 22 -8.55 14.91 1.32
C LEU A 22 -9.14 15.78 2.44
N ARG A 23 -9.76 16.88 2.04
CA ARG A 23 -10.47 17.81 2.90
C ARG A 23 -11.92 17.35 3.05
N VAL A 24 -12.62 17.97 3.99
CA VAL A 24 -14.05 17.72 4.23
C VAL A 24 -14.86 17.90 2.93
N ASP A 25 -14.59 18.98 2.19
CA ASP A 25 -15.27 19.27 0.92
C ASP A 25 -15.01 18.19 -0.16
N ASP A 26 -13.80 17.60 -0.17
CA ASP A 26 -13.48 16.50 -1.09
C ASP A 26 -14.32 15.26 -0.73
N TYR A 27 -14.45 14.94 0.55
CA TYR A 27 -15.30 13.83 1.01
C TYR A 27 -16.78 14.09 0.71
N GLU A 28 -17.29 15.30 0.89
CA GLU A 28 -18.67 15.63 0.51
C GLU A 28 -18.92 15.47 -0.98
N THR A 29 -17.94 15.82 -1.80
CA THR A 29 -18.02 15.66 -3.26
C THR A 29 -18.01 14.17 -3.63
N LEU A 30 -17.14 13.37 -3.00
CA LEU A 30 -17.09 11.93 -3.18
C LEU A 30 -18.40 11.23 -2.77
N LEU A 31 -19.04 11.66 -1.69
CA LEU A 31 -20.33 11.11 -1.24
C LEU A 31 -21.49 11.42 -2.22
N LYS A 32 -21.36 12.49 -3.02
CA LYS A 32 -22.35 12.90 -4.02
C LYS A 32 -22.06 12.28 -5.40
N ALA A 33 -20.94 11.58 -5.57
CA ALA A 33 -20.59 10.92 -6.82
C ALA A 33 -21.61 9.82 -7.13
N LYS A 34 -22.00 9.71 -8.41
CA LYS A 34 -23.07 8.80 -8.85
C LYS A 34 -22.55 7.42 -9.24
N ASP A 35 -21.32 7.38 -9.71
CA ASP A 35 -20.65 6.19 -10.23
C ASP A 35 -19.14 6.25 -9.99
N GLU A 36 -18.45 5.16 -10.33
CA GLU A 36 -17.00 5.02 -10.18
C GLU A 36 -16.23 6.08 -10.99
N GLU A 37 -16.75 6.49 -12.14
CA GLU A 37 -16.09 7.46 -13.01
C GLU A 37 -16.13 8.88 -12.42
N ASP A 38 -17.26 9.26 -11.82
CA ASP A 38 -17.40 10.49 -11.03
C ASP A 38 -16.44 10.47 -9.82
N VAL A 39 -16.30 9.34 -9.12
CA VAL A 39 -15.34 9.20 -8.01
C VAL A 39 -13.90 9.44 -8.51
N LEU A 40 -13.52 8.84 -9.63
CA LEU A 40 -12.19 9.01 -10.22
C LEU A 40 -11.94 10.44 -10.67
N ARG A 41 -12.97 11.10 -11.22
CA ARG A 41 -12.89 12.52 -11.60
C ARG A 41 -12.68 13.41 -10.38
N CYS A 42 -13.39 13.13 -9.28
CA CYS A 42 -13.21 13.83 -8.01
C CYS A 42 -11.79 13.63 -7.49
N LEU A 43 -11.31 12.39 -7.36
CA LEU A 43 -9.94 12.10 -6.93
C LEU A 43 -8.88 12.68 -7.89
N GLY A 44 -9.18 12.73 -9.19
CA GLY A 44 -8.37 13.35 -10.23
C GLY A 44 -8.18 14.86 -10.08
N SER A 45 -9.07 15.55 -9.35
CA SER A 45 -8.95 16.97 -9.05
C SER A 45 -8.09 17.26 -7.80
N THR A 46 -7.68 16.22 -7.07
CA THR A 46 -6.93 16.33 -5.81
C THR A 46 -5.43 16.04 -6.01
N ALA A 47 -4.66 16.06 -4.92
CA ALA A 47 -3.26 15.65 -4.93
C ALA A 47 -3.04 14.17 -5.35
N TYR A 48 -4.10 13.37 -5.38
CA TYR A 48 -4.06 11.97 -5.79
C TYR A 48 -4.11 11.74 -7.30
N SER A 49 -4.32 12.79 -8.11
CA SER A 49 -4.48 12.71 -9.56
C SER A 49 -3.41 11.86 -10.27
N LYS A 50 -2.15 11.97 -9.84
CA LYS A 50 -1.00 11.21 -10.38
C LYS A 50 -1.12 9.68 -10.20
N TYR A 51 -1.94 9.21 -9.27
CA TYR A 51 -2.18 7.78 -9.03
C TYR A 51 -3.35 7.24 -9.85
N PHE A 52 -4.23 8.13 -10.32
CA PHE A 52 -5.46 7.78 -11.02
C PHE A 52 -5.43 8.10 -12.53
N SER A 53 -4.38 8.78 -13.02
CA SER A 53 -4.26 9.17 -14.43
C SER A 53 -4.29 8.00 -15.43
N GLY A 54 -3.83 6.81 -15.02
CA GLY A 54 -3.84 5.59 -15.86
C GLY A 54 -5.19 4.87 -15.94
N TYR A 55 -6.20 5.38 -15.24
CA TYR A 55 -7.48 4.72 -15.01
C TYR A 55 -8.67 5.43 -15.71
N SER A 56 -8.43 6.58 -16.34
CA SER A 56 -9.44 7.32 -17.09
C SER A 56 -10.09 6.48 -18.19
N GLY A 57 -11.43 6.39 -18.19
CA GLY A 57 -12.20 5.67 -19.21
C GLY A 57 -12.24 4.15 -19.07
N LYS A 58 -11.83 3.59 -17.92
CA LYS A 58 -11.99 2.17 -17.58
C LYS A 58 -12.89 2.04 -16.35
N SER A 59 -13.73 0.99 -16.31
CA SER A 59 -14.37 0.58 -15.06
C SER A 59 -13.28 0.11 -14.11
N LEU A 60 -13.21 0.71 -12.91
CA LEU A 60 -12.25 0.29 -11.90
C LEU A 60 -12.89 -0.73 -10.98
N ALA A 61 -12.24 -1.87 -10.85
CA ALA A 61 -12.49 -2.69 -9.69
C ALA A 61 -12.10 -1.90 -8.43
N LEU A 62 -12.91 -1.95 -7.37
CA LEU A 62 -12.61 -1.28 -6.08
C LEU A 62 -11.19 -1.58 -5.57
N GLY A 63 -10.70 -2.81 -5.77
CA GLY A 63 -9.34 -3.19 -5.40
C GLY A 63 -8.23 -2.43 -6.17
N GLU A 64 -8.50 -1.89 -7.35
CA GLU A 64 -7.57 -1.02 -8.07
C GLU A 64 -7.47 0.36 -7.45
N VAL A 65 -8.59 0.90 -6.95
CA VAL A 65 -8.62 2.17 -6.22
C VAL A 65 -7.79 2.03 -4.94
N ASP A 66 -8.03 0.98 -4.17
CA ASP A 66 -7.27 0.72 -2.95
C ASP A 66 -5.77 0.62 -3.23
N ARG A 67 -5.37 -0.13 -4.26
CA ARG A 67 -3.96 -0.24 -4.67
C ARG A 67 -3.35 1.11 -5.03
N ALA A 68 -4.08 1.97 -5.74
CA ALA A 68 -3.61 3.30 -6.13
C ALA A 68 -3.42 4.20 -4.89
N VAL A 69 -4.36 4.18 -3.95
CA VAL A 69 -4.27 4.92 -2.68
C VAL A 69 -3.12 4.40 -1.84
N PHE A 70 -2.98 3.08 -1.67
CA PHE A 70 -1.86 2.48 -0.94
C PHE A 70 -0.52 2.83 -1.56
N ARG A 71 -0.41 2.82 -2.90
CA ARG A 71 0.80 3.25 -3.61
C ARG A 71 1.19 4.69 -3.23
N SER A 72 0.23 5.60 -3.08
CA SER A 72 0.52 6.97 -2.62
C SER A 72 1.12 7.01 -1.22
N TYR A 73 0.57 6.21 -0.31
CA TYR A 73 1.06 6.11 1.06
C TYR A 73 2.50 5.56 1.12
N TYR A 74 2.78 4.48 0.38
CA TYR A 74 4.10 3.87 0.38
C TYR A 74 5.16 4.73 -0.29
N GLN A 75 4.82 5.42 -1.38
CA GLN A 75 5.74 6.39 -1.99
C GLN A 75 6.13 7.49 -1.01
N ASN A 76 5.17 8.06 -0.28
CA ASN A 76 5.47 9.07 0.73
C ASN A 76 6.38 8.50 1.84
N LEU A 77 6.16 7.26 2.27
CA LEU A 77 6.98 6.61 3.29
C LEU A 77 8.42 6.35 2.80
N GLU A 78 8.58 5.89 1.56
CA GLU A 78 9.88 5.71 0.91
C GLU A 78 10.63 7.02 0.71
N GLU A 79 9.93 8.08 0.27
CA GLU A 79 10.50 9.42 0.15
C GLU A 79 10.99 9.93 1.51
N MET A 80 10.20 9.74 2.58
CA MET A 80 10.61 10.11 3.93
C MET A 80 11.90 9.40 4.38
N LEU A 81 12.05 8.10 4.08
CA LEU A 81 13.25 7.33 4.42
C LEU A 81 14.52 7.80 3.69
N ARG A 82 14.36 8.46 2.54
CA ARG A 82 15.46 9.08 1.76
C ARG A 82 15.89 10.44 2.31
N LEU A 83 15.07 11.08 3.14
CA LEU A 83 15.41 12.36 3.75
C LEU A 83 16.54 12.21 4.79
N ARG A 84 17.20 13.33 5.08
CA ARG A 84 18.14 13.40 6.20
C ARG A 84 17.34 13.40 7.51
N LEU A 85 17.36 12.25 8.17
CA LEU A 85 16.67 11.99 9.43
C LEU A 85 17.68 11.77 10.56
N THR A 86 17.25 12.05 11.79
CA THR A 86 17.93 11.52 12.97
C THR A 86 17.80 10.00 13.02
N ASN A 87 18.73 9.33 13.70
CA ASN A 87 18.73 7.86 13.80
C ASN A 87 17.42 7.32 14.41
N GLU A 88 16.82 8.00 15.39
CA GLU A 88 15.57 7.55 16.03
C GLU A 88 14.39 7.72 15.08
N ALA A 89 14.30 8.86 14.37
CA ALA A 89 13.25 9.05 13.38
C ALA A 89 13.36 8.02 12.25
N ARG A 90 14.58 7.76 11.77
CA ARG A 90 14.86 6.71 10.79
C ARG A 90 14.41 5.34 11.31
N ASN A 91 14.81 4.95 12.53
CA ASN A 91 14.43 3.67 13.12
C ASN A 91 12.90 3.50 13.22
N ILE A 92 12.16 4.54 13.61
CA ILE A 92 10.69 4.47 13.69
C ILE A 92 10.09 4.24 12.31
N LEU A 93 10.56 4.96 11.28
CA LEU A 93 10.06 4.79 9.91
C LEU A 93 10.43 3.42 9.34
N GLU A 94 11.65 2.95 9.57
CA GLU A 94 12.11 1.62 9.13
C GLU A 94 11.31 0.49 9.80
N LEU A 95 11.04 0.61 11.12
CA LEU A 95 10.17 -0.34 11.83
C LEU A 95 8.74 -0.32 11.29
N THR A 96 8.21 0.87 11.00
CA THR A 96 6.87 1.04 10.41
C THR A 96 6.82 0.39 9.03
N TYR A 97 7.85 0.61 8.21
CA TYR A 97 7.99 0.01 6.88
C TYR A 97 8.09 -1.52 6.95
N ALA A 98 8.95 -2.04 7.82
CA ALA A 98 9.13 -3.49 8.03
C ALA A 98 7.85 -4.17 8.55
N ARG A 99 7.05 -3.46 9.36
CA ARG A 99 5.73 -3.94 9.80
C ARG A 99 4.78 -4.11 8.62
N HIS A 100 4.76 -3.16 7.67
CA HIS A 100 3.95 -3.27 6.45
C HIS A 100 4.41 -4.42 5.57
N GLU A 101 5.71 -4.55 5.32
CA GLU A 101 6.28 -5.69 4.59
C GLU A 101 5.91 -7.04 5.23
N SER A 102 5.97 -7.11 6.57
CA SER A 102 5.58 -8.30 7.31
C SER A 102 4.09 -8.61 7.21
N SER A 103 3.24 -7.58 7.13
CA SER A 103 1.80 -7.74 6.91
C SER A 103 1.53 -8.32 5.52
N THR A 104 2.18 -7.79 4.48
CA THR A 104 2.07 -8.34 3.11
C THR A 104 2.50 -9.80 3.06
N LEU A 105 3.64 -10.15 3.66
CA LEU A 105 4.08 -11.55 3.72
C LEU A 105 3.05 -12.44 4.41
N LYS A 106 2.50 -12.01 5.55
CA LYS A 106 1.47 -12.77 6.28
C LYS A 106 0.24 -12.99 5.43
N THR A 107 -0.23 -11.96 4.72
CA THR A 107 -1.38 -12.07 3.81
C THR A 107 -1.10 -13.07 2.71
N ILE A 108 0.06 -12.99 2.06
CA ILE A 108 0.44 -13.93 0.99
C ILE A 108 0.47 -15.37 1.50
N ILE A 109 1.13 -15.62 2.64
CA ILE A 109 1.24 -16.97 3.22
C ILE A 109 -0.15 -17.52 3.59
N ARG A 110 -1.05 -16.68 4.13
CA ARG A 110 -2.41 -17.09 4.49
C ARG A 110 -3.21 -17.49 3.26
N LEU A 111 -3.19 -16.68 2.20
CA LEU A 111 -3.89 -17.00 0.95
C LEU A 111 -3.34 -18.29 0.32
N MET A 112 -2.02 -18.49 0.36
CA MET A 112 -1.39 -19.74 -0.10
C MET A 112 -1.82 -20.95 0.74
N TYR A 113 -1.96 -20.78 2.06
CA TYR A 113 -2.43 -21.84 2.97
C TYR A 113 -3.90 -22.19 2.72
N GLU A 114 -4.74 -21.20 2.44
CA GLU A 114 -6.16 -21.37 2.11
C GLU A 114 -6.36 -22.02 0.73
N GLY A 115 -5.33 -22.05 -0.11
CA GLY A 115 -5.35 -22.67 -1.43
C GLY A 115 -5.92 -21.76 -2.51
N VAL A 116 -5.90 -20.44 -2.29
CA VAL A 116 -6.32 -19.44 -3.26
C VAL A 116 -5.45 -19.55 -4.53
N PRO A 117 -6.04 -19.56 -5.74
CA PRO A 117 -5.30 -19.58 -6.99
C PRO A 117 -4.30 -18.41 -7.07
N PRO A 118 -3.07 -18.62 -7.57
CA PRO A 118 -2.06 -17.56 -7.66
C PRO A 118 -2.54 -16.30 -8.37
N GLU A 119 -3.36 -16.45 -9.40
CA GLU A 119 -3.94 -15.36 -10.17
C GLU A 119 -4.82 -14.47 -9.28
N GLU A 120 -5.60 -15.08 -8.40
CA GLU A 120 -6.45 -14.37 -7.43
C GLU A 120 -5.63 -13.75 -6.29
N ILE A 121 -4.57 -14.42 -5.82
CA ILE A 121 -3.63 -13.86 -4.83
C ILE A 121 -3.04 -12.55 -5.33
N MET A 122 -2.68 -12.48 -6.62
CA MET A 122 -2.12 -11.26 -7.21
C MET A 122 -3.09 -10.07 -7.16
N HIS A 123 -4.41 -10.33 -7.11
CA HIS A 123 -5.43 -9.29 -7.01
C HIS A 123 -5.76 -8.89 -5.57
N LEU A 124 -5.55 -9.78 -4.59
CA LEU A 124 -5.88 -9.56 -3.18
C LEU A 124 -4.73 -8.97 -2.35
N VAL A 125 -3.50 -9.02 -2.87
CA VAL A 125 -2.31 -8.58 -2.15
C VAL A 125 -1.98 -7.12 -2.48
N THR A 126 -1.67 -6.35 -1.43
CA THR A 126 -1.02 -5.05 -1.58
C THR A 126 0.50 -5.25 -1.58
N PHE A 127 1.12 -4.99 -2.73
CA PHE A 127 2.56 -5.13 -2.94
C PHE A 127 3.34 -3.97 -2.34
N ILE A 128 4.32 -4.26 -1.49
CA ILE A 128 5.06 -3.27 -0.71
C ILE A 128 6.53 -3.68 -0.59
N GLY A 129 7.42 -2.72 -0.78
CA GLY A 129 8.85 -2.90 -0.62
C GLY A 129 9.40 -4.06 -1.42
N ARG A 130 10.05 -5.00 -0.74
CA ARG A 130 10.66 -6.17 -1.41
C ARG A 130 9.62 -7.13 -2.02
N TYR A 131 8.37 -7.05 -1.59
CA TYR A 131 7.27 -7.86 -2.12
C TYR A 131 6.62 -7.18 -3.32
N THR A 132 7.42 -6.98 -4.37
CA THR A 132 6.93 -6.46 -5.65
C THR A 132 6.03 -7.47 -6.33
N GLU A 133 5.19 -7.01 -7.26
CA GLU A 133 4.31 -7.87 -8.06
C GLU A 133 5.11 -8.99 -8.76
N GLU A 134 6.26 -8.64 -9.35
CA GLU A 134 7.17 -9.58 -9.98
C GLU A 134 7.74 -10.60 -8.99
N TYR A 135 8.21 -10.13 -7.82
CA TYR A 135 8.77 -11.00 -6.79
C TYR A 135 7.73 -12.01 -6.30
N VAL A 136 6.52 -11.55 -6.00
CA VAL A 136 5.42 -12.41 -5.53
C VAL A 136 5.00 -13.38 -6.63
N SER A 137 4.86 -12.93 -7.88
CA SER A 137 4.56 -13.81 -9.02
C SER A 137 5.58 -14.95 -9.16
N ASN A 138 6.88 -14.61 -9.08
CA ASN A 138 7.96 -15.59 -9.13
C ASN A 138 7.96 -16.53 -7.92
N MET A 139 7.64 -16.01 -6.74
CA MET A 139 7.50 -16.80 -5.51
C MET A 139 6.35 -17.80 -5.61
N LEU A 140 5.18 -17.39 -6.10
CA LEU A 140 4.01 -18.24 -6.29
C LEU A 140 4.26 -19.33 -7.32
N LYS A 141 4.90 -19.01 -8.45
CA LYS A 141 5.31 -19.99 -9.47
C LYS A 141 6.23 -21.08 -8.89
N ARG A 142 7.20 -20.69 -8.05
CA ARG A 142 8.10 -21.64 -7.36
C ARG A 142 7.40 -22.45 -6.28
N SER A 143 6.40 -21.88 -5.61
CA SER A 143 5.67 -22.53 -4.53
C SER A 143 4.67 -23.58 -5.00
N LYS A 144 4.25 -23.59 -6.28
CA LYS A 144 3.36 -24.62 -6.85
C LYS A 144 3.87 -26.07 -6.64
N GLY A 145 5.14 -26.26 -6.24
CA GLY A 145 5.74 -27.58 -5.97
C GLY A 145 6.03 -27.95 -4.51
N ARG A 146 5.86 -27.07 -3.51
CA ARG A 146 6.27 -27.38 -2.11
C ARG A 146 5.30 -26.86 -1.03
N SER A 147 4.49 -27.79 -0.52
CA SER A 147 4.38 -28.07 0.93
C SER A 147 3.43 -27.29 1.87
N LEU A 148 2.63 -26.29 1.48
CA LEU A 148 1.66 -25.70 2.46
C LEU A 148 0.34 -26.48 2.56
N ARG A 149 -0.10 -27.13 1.47
CA ARG A 149 -1.29 -27.99 1.47
C ARG A 149 -1.17 -29.19 2.43
N ARG A 150 0.05 -29.73 2.57
CA ARG A 150 0.37 -30.83 3.50
C ARG A 150 0.26 -30.44 4.97
N LEU A 151 0.44 -29.16 5.31
CA LEU A 151 0.28 -28.67 6.68
C LEU A 151 -1.19 -28.59 7.08
N ARG A 152 -2.07 -28.22 6.14
CA ARG A 152 -3.52 -28.25 6.36
C ARG A 152 -4.01 -29.68 6.61
N GLU A 153 -3.61 -30.62 5.76
CA GLU A 153 -3.96 -32.05 5.90
C GLU A 153 -3.39 -32.69 7.18
N SER A 154 -2.33 -32.14 7.76
CA SER A 154 -1.74 -32.61 9.03
C SER A 154 -2.34 -31.92 10.27
N ALA A 155 -3.01 -30.78 10.12
CA ALA A 155 -3.68 -30.05 11.20
C ALA A 155 -5.16 -30.42 11.35
N GLU A 156 -5.77 -31.02 10.32
CA GLU A 156 -7.14 -31.53 10.31
C GLU A 156 -7.25 -33.01 10.78
N LYS A 157 -6.14 -33.63 11.21
CA LYS A 157 -6.08 -34.96 11.85
C LYS A 157 -5.82 -34.84 13.35
#